data_AF-A0A7W4PP16-F1
#
_entry.id   AF-A0A7W4PP16-F1
#
_cell.length_a   1.000
_cell.length_b   1.000
_cell.length_c   1.000
_cell.angle_alpha   90.00
_cell.angle_beta   90.00
_cell.angle_gamma   90.00
#
_symmetry.space_group_name_H-M   'P 1'
#
loop_
_entity.id
_entity.type
_entity.pdbx_description
1 polymer ?
#
loop_
_entity_poly.entity_id
_entity_poly.type
_entity_poly.pdbx_seq_one_letter_code
_entity_poly.pdbx_strand_id
1 'polypeptide(L)'
;MQDKLLRWLMLSACLAAWATPALADDDEEGSKTQSMHQLAAHPPIPSAHKDFSQFRYRPVGDKVVEQADANRLLFWTQQGTPDGYAERLGNAIVYYDRTGKAVRVQPLHMPTNE
;
A
#
# COMPACT_ATOMS: atom_id res chain seq x y z
N MET A 1 2.05 14.89 -47.23
CA MET A 1 1.80 14.39 -45.85
C MET A 1 2.06 15.57 -44.90
N GLN A 2 1.35 16.70 -45.00
CA GLN A 2 0.00 17.00 -44.51
C GLN A 2 -0.20 16.68 -43.03
N ASP A 3 0.35 17.61 -42.24
CA ASP A 3 0.21 17.80 -40.82
C ASP A 3 -1.27 17.91 -40.41
N LYS A 4 -1.66 17.05 -39.46
CA LYS A 4 -3.01 17.01 -38.94
C LYS A 4 -3.18 18.06 -37.83
N LEU A 5 -3.80 19.16 -38.23
CA LEU A 5 -5.02 19.67 -37.61
C LEU A 5 -4.93 20.14 -36.15
N LEU A 6 -4.41 21.36 -36.05
CA LEU A 6 -5.09 22.51 -35.43
C LEU A 6 -6.62 22.31 -35.26
N ARG A 7 -7.07 22.17 -34.00
CA ARG A 7 -8.48 22.20 -33.54
C ARG A 7 -8.37 22.11 -31.99
N TRP A 8 -8.55 23.16 -31.19
CA TRP A 8 -9.68 24.08 -31.15
C TRP A 8 -9.29 25.40 -30.51
N LEU A 9 -9.76 26.47 -31.14
CA LEU A 9 -9.86 27.81 -30.58
C LEU A 9 -11.27 27.94 -29.96
N MET A 10 -11.30 28.45 -28.74
CA MET A 10 -12.30 29.36 -28.15
C MET A 10 -13.80 29.01 -28.24
N LEU A 11 -14.47 29.12 -27.10
CA LEU A 11 -15.51 30.13 -26.81
C LEU A 11 -16.25 29.69 -25.53
N SER A 12 -16.27 30.53 -24.49
CA SER A 12 -17.52 31.16 -24.07
C SER A 12 -17.28 32.13 -22.92
N ALA A 13 -17.66 33.38 -23.15
CA ALA A 13 -17.72 34.45 -22.18
C ALA A 13 -19.08 34.45 -21.45
N CYS A 14 -19.11 34.93 -20.21
CA CYS A 14 -20.22 35.66 -19.54
C CYS A 14 -19.76 36.00 -18.11
N LEU A 15 -19.37 37.25 -17.83
CA LEU A 15 -20.18 38.34 -17.25
C LEU A 15 -20.58 38.16 -15.76
N ALA A 16 -19.88 38.95 -14.93
CA ALA A 16 -20.34 39.79 -13.81
C ALA A 16 -21.32 39.25 -12.74
N ALA A 17 -20.93 39.34 -11.46
CA ALA A 17 -21.70 40.05 -10.41
C ALA A 17 -21.14 39.87 -8.98
N TRP A 18 -20.71 41.00 -8.41
CA TRP A 18 -20.89 41.46 -7.02
C TRP A 18 -20.13 40.86 -5.83
N ALA A 19 -19.81 41.80 -4.95
CA ALA A 19 -18.97 41.73 -3.77
C ALA A 19 -19.68 41.10 -2.55
N THR A 20 -18.87 40.35 -1.80
CA THR A 20 -18.79 40.16 -0.33
C THR A 20 -20.06 40.10 0.53
N PRO A 21 -20.11 39.05 1.38
CA PRO A 21 -20.22 39.21 2.83
C PRO A 21 -18.91 38.73 3.48
N ALA A 22 -18.23 39.60 4.23
CA ALA A 22 -18.37 39.72 5.69
C ALA A 22 -17.83 38.48 6.42
N LEU A 23 -16.63 38.65 6.99
CA LEU A 23 -15.95 37.76 7.92
C LEU A 23 -16.88 37.42 9.09
N ALA A 24 -17.15 36.13 9.29
CA ALA A 24 -17.44 35.58 10.60
C ALA A 24 -16.21 34.74 10.96
N ASP A 25 -15.42 35.30 11.88
CA ASP A 25 -14.36 34.63 12.61
C ASP A 25 -15.06 33.69 13.60
N ASP A 26 -15.00 32.38 13.35
CA ASP A 26 -15.52 31.37 14.26
C ASP A 26 -14.34 30.47 14.66
N ASP A 27 -13.88 30.73 15.88
CA ASP A 27 -12.80 30.09 16.58
C ASP A 27 -13.27 28.69 17.02
N GLU A 28 -13.29 27.74 16.08
CA GLU A 28 -13.57 26.33 16.39
C GLU A 28 -12.25 25.55 16.48
N GLU A 29 -11.92 25.19 17.72
CA GLU A 29 -10.93 24.19 18.14
C GLU A 29 -11.29 22.81 17.57
N GLY A 30 -11.09 22.64 16.27
CA GLY A 30 -11.30 21.40 15.53
C GLY A 30 -9.96 20.79 15.16
N SER A 31 -9.83 19.47 15.35
CA SER A 31 -8.73 18.65 14.83
C SER A 31 -8.27 19.16 13.46
N LYS A 32 -7.02 19.65 13.35
CA LYS A 32 -6.45 20.19 12.11
C LYS A 32 -6.58 19.18 10.97
N THR A 33 -7.67 19.27 10.21
CA THR A 33 -7.84 18.57 8.94
C THR A 33 -6.74 19.12 8.03
N GLN A 34 -5.79 18.28 7.65
CA GLN A 34 -4.71 18.69 6.75
C GLN A 34 -5.32 19.28 5.47
N SER A 35 -4.82 20.45 5.05
CA SER A 35 -5.30 21.12 3.83
C SER A 35 -5.17 20.21 2.61
N MET A 36 -6.10 20.27 1.66
CA MET A 36 -6.04 19.50 0.41
C MET A 36 -4.72 19.70 -0.36
N HIS A 37 -4.09 20.87 -0.24
CA HIS A 37 -2.78 21.14 -0.83
C HIS A 37 -1.64 20.36 -0.12
N GLN A 38 -1.78 20.11 1.18
CA GLN A 38 -0.83 19.32 1.97
C GLN A 38 -1.01 17.81 1.72
N LEU A 39 -2.26 17.35 1.57
CA LEU A 39 -2.57 15.97 1.16
C LEU A 39 -2.08 15.64 -0.25
N ALA A 40 -2.11 16.62 -1.17
CA ALA A 40 -1.55 16.44 -2.51
C ALA A 40 -0.02 16.30 -2.49
N ALA A 41 0.66 16.99 -1.57
CA ALA A 41 2.12 16.90 -1.41
C ALA A 41 2.54 15.62 -0.67
N HIS A 42 1.74 15.15 0.29
CA HIS A 42 2.00 13.97 1.10
C HIS A 42 0.72 13.15 1.31
N PRO A 43 0.29 12.37 0.30
CA PRO A 43 -0.90 11.55 0.45
C PRO A 43 -0.67 10.53 1.56
N PRO A 44 -1.63 10.33 2.50
CA PRO A 44 -1.50 9.31 3.52
C PRO A 44 -1.47 7.94 2.82
N ILE A 45 -0.30 7.30 2.83
CA ILE A 45 -0.14 5.97 2.25
C ILE A 45 -0.87 5.00 3.18
N PRO A 46 -1.92 4.29 2.71
CA PRO A 46 -2.55 3.26 3.52
C PRO A 46 -1.51 2.16 3.78
N SER A 47 -0.98 2.10 5.01
CA SER A 47 -0.16 0.98 5.44
C SER A 47 -1.10 -0.10 5.93
N ALA A 48 -1.36 -1.09 5.08
CA ALA A 48 -2.05 -2.30 5.51
C ALA A 48 -1.08 -3.09 6.41
N HIS A 49 -1.18 -2.91 7.72
CA HIS A 49 -0.49 -3.78 8.67
C HIS A 49 -1.03 -5.19 8.47
N LYS A 50 -0.13 -6.11 8.10
CA LYS A 50 -0.50 -7.48 7.74
C LYS A 50 -0.12 -8.40 8.87
N ASP A 51 -1.06 -9.26 9.26
CA ASP A 51 -0.80 -10.22 10.32
C ASP A 51 0.01 -11.41 9.79
N PHE A 52 1.29 -11.43 10.17
CA PHE A 52 2.24 -12.50 9.87
C PHE A 52 2.27 -13.63 10.92
N SER A 53 1.41 -13.59 11.94
CA SER A 53 1.29 -14.66 12.95
C SER A 53 0.90 -16.01 12.35
N GLN A 54 0.30 -16.00 11.15
CA GLN A 54 -0.08 -17.20 10.40
C GLN A 54 1.12 -18.04 9.97
N PHE A 55 2.33 -17.47 9.89
CA PHE A 55 3.55 -18.18 9.47
C PHE A 55 4.13 -18.96 10.64
N ARG A 56 3.96 -20.29 10.66
CA ARG A 56 4.36 -21.12 11.82
C ARG A 56 5.78 -21.65 11.73
N TYR A 57 6.35 -21.73 10.52
CA TYR A 57 7.71 -22.18 10.32
C TYR A 57 8.68 -21.02 10.14
N ARG A 58 9.82 -21.12 10.84
CA ARG A 58 10.97 -20.22 10.74
C ARG A 58 12.22 -21.11 10.74
N PRO A 59 13.15 -20.97 9.79
CA PRO A 59 14.42 -21.67 9.83
C PRO A 59 15.18 -21.37 11.13
N VAL A 60 15.90 -22.36 11.66
CA VAL A 60 16.56 -22.25 12.96
C VAL A 60 17.72 -21.26 12.86
N GLY A 61 17.71 -20.26 13.74
CA GLY A 61 18.79 -19.27 13.84
C GLY A 61 18.69 -18.12 12.85
N ASP A 62 17.71 -18.14 11.93
CA ASP A 62 17.54 -17.11 10.92
C ASP A 62 16.85 -15.85 11.44
N LYS A 63 17.28 -14.71 10.93
CA LYS A 63 16.58 -13.44 11.03
C LYS A 63 15.39 -13.44 10.08
N VAL A 64 14.26 -12.97 10.57
CA VAL A 64 13.04 -12.80 9.77
C VAL A 64 12.82 -11.33 9.50
N VAL A 65 12.51 -11.01 8.24
CA VAL A 65 12.14 -9.66 7.80
C VAL A 65 10.77 -9.74 7.15
N GLU A 66 9.85 -8.88 7.58
CA GLU A 66 8.50 -8.81 7.05
C GLU A 66 8.45 -7.90 5.81
N GLN A 67 7.79 -8.36 4.76
CA GLN A 67 7.44 -7.59 3.57
C GLN A 67 5.92 -7.55 3.44
N ALA A 68 5.31 -6.57 4.12
CA ALA A 68 3.85 -6.39 4.19
C ALA A 68 3.22 -6.17 2.80
N ASP A 69 3.92 -5.40 1.95
CA ASP A 69 3.59 -5.11 0.56
C ASP A 69 3.43 -6.39 -0.28
N ALA A 70 4.37 -7.32 -0.14
CA ALA A 70 4.40 -8.58 -0.88
C ALA A 70 3.73 -9.75 -0.16
N ASN A 71 3.16 -9.54 1.03
CA ASN A 71 2.60 -10.61 1.87
C ASN A 71 3.60 -11.76 2.16
N ARG A 72 4.86 -11.39 2.42
CA ARG A 72 5.98 -12.32 2.43
C ARG A 72 6.86 -12.13 3.67
N LEU A 73 7.42 -13.23 4.15
CA LEU A 73 8.54 -13.22 5.09
C LEU A 73 9.83 -13.58 4.38
N LEU A 74 10.89 -12.83 4.61
CA LEU A 74 12.24 -13.17 4.17
C LEU A 74 13.02 -13.81 5.32
N PHE A 75 13.75 -14.87 5.00
CA PHE A 75 14.65 -15.54 5.92
C PHE A 75 16.09 -15.23 5.55
N TRP A 76 16.85 -14.77 6.54
CA TRP A 76 18.25 -14.42 6.40
C TRP A 76 19.05 -15.16 7.44
N THR A 77 20.10 -15.83 6.97
CA THR A 77 21.12 -16.42 7.85
C THR A 77 21.72 -15.34 8.77
N GLN A 78 22.32 -15.76 9.89
CA GLN A 78 23.00 -14.83 10.81
C GLN A 78 24.15 -14.07 10.15
N GLN A 79 24.73 -14.65 9.10
CA GLN A 79 25.80 -14.05 8.29
C GLN A 79 25.29 -13.02 7.28
N GLY A 80 23.97 -12.78 7.22
CA GLY A 80 23.37 -11.81 6.31
C GLY A 80 23.23 -12.30 4.88
N THR A 81 23.25 -13.62 4.65
CA THR A 81 22.91 -14.21 3.34
C THR A 81 21.42 -14.60 3.29
N PRO A 82 20.73 -14.45 2.14
CA PRO A 82 19.36 -14.93 1.97
C PRO A 82 19.30 -16.45 2.11
N ASP A 83 18.45 -16.96 3.00
CA ASP A 83 18.24 -18.40 3.19
C ASP A 83 16.97 -18.90 2.50
N GLY A 84 15.99 -18.01 2.33
CA GLY A 84 14.74 -18.32 1.65
C GLY A 84 13.65 -17.29 1.95
N TYR A 85 12.42 -17.63 1.63
CA TYR A 85 11.27 -16.80 1.92
C TYR A 85 10.00 -17.63 2.09
N ALA A 86 8.98 -17.05 2.70
CA ALA A 86 7.65 -17.62 2.79
C ALA A 86 6.62 -16.64 2.24
N GLU A 87 5.69 -17.13 1.44
CA GLU A 87 4.65 -16.33 0.81
C GLU A 87 3.28 -16.98 1.00
N ARG A 88 2.26 -16.16 1.24
CA ARG A 88 0.88 -16.64 1.28
C ARG A 88 0.28 -16.68 -0.13
N LEU A 89 -0.07 -17.88 -0.56
CA LEU A 89 -0.76 -18.16 -1.82
C LEU A 89 -2.15 -18.70 -1.52
N GLY A 90 -3.17 -17.86 -1.70
CA GLY A 90 -4.56 -18.22 -1.46
C GLY A 90 -4.82 -18.69 -0.02
N ASN A 91 -5.13 -19.97 0.13
CA ASN A 91 -5.41 -20.65 1.39
C ASN A 91 -4.20 -21.41 1.95
N ALA A 92 -2.98 -21.12 1.51
CA ALA A 92 -1.76 -21.75 2.01
C ALA A 92 -0.63 -20.74 2.16
N ILE A 93 0.35 -21.10 2.98
CA ILE A 93 1.66 -20.46 3.05
C ILE A 93 2.67 -21.43 2.45
N VAL A 94 3.43 -20.96 1.48
CA VAL A 94 4.48 -21.75 0.83
C VAL A 94 5.83 -21.19 1.27
N TYR A 95 6.72 -22.10 1.66
CA TYR A 95 8.08 -21.80 2.06
C TYR A 95 9.02 -22.23 0.94
N TYR A 96 9.91 -21.32 0.57
CA TYR A 96 10.88 -21.47 -0.50
C TYR A 96 12.30 -21.40 0.08
N ASP A 97 13.21 -22.18 -0.48
CA ASP A 97 14.64 -22.00 -0.24
C ASP A 97 15.20 -20.78 -0.99
N ARG A 98 16.48 -20.49 -0.78
CA ARG A 98 17.22 -19.43 -1.48
C ARG A 98 17.20 -19.50 -3.01
N THR A 99 16.92 -20.67 -3.59
CA THR A 99 16.82 -20.87 -5.04
C THR A 99 15.42 -20.61 -5.58
N GLY A 100 14.43 -20.42 -4.69
CA GLY A 100 13.03 -20.30 -5.06
C GLY A 100 12.33 -21.65 -5.20
N LYS A 101 12.92 -22.75 -4.76
CA LYS A 101 12.26 -24.07 -4.76
C LYS A 101 11.37 -24.17 -3.52
N ALA A 102 10.13 -24.60 -3.71
CA ALA A 102 9.21 -24.87 -2.61
C ALA A 102 9.72 -26.05 -1.77
N VAL A 103 9.96 -25.81 -0.48
CA VAL A 103 10.46 -26.80 0.48
C VAL A 103 9.40 -27.22 1.49
N ARG A 104 8.36 -26.40 1.70
CA ARG A 104 7.25 -26.73 2.60
C ARG A 104 5.98 -25.98 2.18
N VAL A 105 4.83 -26.62 2.40
CA VAL A 105 3.51 -26.00 2.28
C VAL A 105 2.81 -26.12 3.62
N GLN A 106 2.24 -25.02 4.10
CA GLN A 106 1.41 -24.96 5.29
C GLN A 106 -0.01 -24.57 4.88
N PRO A 107 -1.00 -25.47 4.97
CA PRO A 107 -2.38 -25.10 4.72
C PRO A 107 -2.88 -24.13 5.80
N LEU A 108 -3.66 -23.13 5.37
CA LEU A 108 -4.43 -22.27 6.26
C LEU A 108 -5.83 -22.85 6.34
N HIS A 109 -6.21 -23.28 7.54
CA HIS A 109 -7.57 -23.72 7.80
C HIS A 109 -8.48 -22.48 7.74
N MET A 110 -9.35 -22.42 6.73
CA MET A 110 -10.45 -21.47 6.74
C MET A 110 -11.57 -22.07 7.59
N PRO A 111 -12.12 -21.33 8.58
CA PRO A 111 -13.34 -21.77 9.23
C PRO A 111 -14.40 -21.93 8.14
N THR A 112 -14.92 -23.14 7.98
CA THR A 112 -16.03 -23.40 7.07
C THR A 112 -17.28 -23.01 7.85
N ASN A 113 -18.00 -21.99 7.39
CA ASN A 113 -19.29 -21.65 7.99
C ASN A 113 -20.29 -22.73 7.58
N GLU A 114 -20.48 -23.72 8.43
CA GLU A 114 -21.53 -24.76 8.33
C GLU A 114 -22.85 -24.30 8.94
#